data_AF-L1IG57-F1
#
_entry.id   AF-L1IG57-F1
#
_cell.length_a   1.000
_cell.length_b   1.000
_cell.length_c   1.000
_cell.angle_alpha   90.00
_cell.angle_beta   90.00
_cell.angle_gamma   90.00
#
_symmetry.space_group_name_H-M   'P 1'
#
loop_
_entity.id
_entity.type
_entity.pdbx_description
1 polymer ?
#
loop_
_entity_poly.entity_id
_entity_poly.type
_entity_poly.pdbx_seq_one_letter_code
_entity_poly.pdbx_strand_id
1 'polypeptide(L)'
;HKKRTIVTVDGHMYEGSFLDGVAHGYGRMSWPDGQWFQGEFLQGKSDGLGRRVWNSGHEYVGEEHRGFRHGVGIMCWPSGKRYEGEFRMDMKEGIGLLWSNSGKFYVGSWSKNEQHGFGL
;
A
#
# COMPACT_ATOMS: atom_id res chain seq x y z
N HIS A 1 21.35 -11.01 10.70
CA HIS A 1 21.21 -10.80 9.24
C HIS A 1 21.61 -9.36 8.94
N LYS A 2 22.56 -9.11 8.03
CA LYS A 2 23.06 -7.75 7.78
C LYS A 2 22.10 -7.02 6.84
N LYS A 3 21.47 -5.94 7.32
CA LYS A 3 20.77 -4.99 6.46
C LYS A 3 21.77 -4.38 5.48
N ARG A 4 21.39 -4.20 4.23
CA ARG A 4 22.19 -3.51 3.21
C ARG A 4 21.37 -2.39 2.60
N THR A 5 22.06 -1.35 2.18
CA THR A 5 21.50 -0.25 1.40
C THR A 5 22.04 -0.32 -0.02
N ILE A 6 21.14 -0.30 -1.00
CA ILE A 6 21.48 -0.19 -2.42
C ILE A 6 20.87 1.10 -2.94
N VAL A 7 21.67 1.87 -3.68
CA VAL A 7 21.21 3.04 -4.43
C VAL A 7 21.45 2.75 -5.90
N THR A 8 20.41 2.83 -6.71
CA THR A 8 20.49 2.66 -8.17
C THR A 8 20.98 3.95 -8.83
N VAL A 9 21.45 3.84 -10.08
CA VAL A 9 21.84 5.01 -10.90
C VAL A 9 20.69 6.00 -11.07
N ASP A 10 19.45 5.52 -11.08
CA ASP A 10 18.23 6.32 -11.19
C ASP A 10 17.77 6.91 -9.85
N GLY A 11 18.57 6.75 -8.78
CA GLY A 11 18.31 7.34 -7.46
C GLY A 11 17.31 6.56 -6.58
N HIS A 12 16.75 5.43 -7.04
CA HIS A 12 15.99 4.53 -6.18
C HIS A 12 16.89 3.96 -5.08
N MET A 13 16.38 3.89 -3.86
CA MET A 13 17.10 3.37 -2.71
C MET A 13 16.31 2.25 -2.05
N TYR A 14 16.96 1.10 -1.84
CA TYR A 14 16.44 0.03 -1.01
C TYR A 14 17.33 -0.20 0.20
N GLU A 15 16.73 -0.21 1.39
CA GLU A 15 17.36 -0.61 2.64
C GLU A 15 16.62 -1.82 3.21
N GLY A 16 17.29 -2.97 3.34
CA GLY A 16 16.62 -4.14 3.88
C GLY A 16 17.38 -5.43 3.76
N SER A 17 16.61 -6.52 3.84
CA SER A 17 17.11 -7.88 3.71
C SER A 17 17.13 -8.34 2.24
N PHE A 18 18.00 -9.29 1.94
CA PHE A 18 18.19 -9.84 0.60
C PHE A 18 18.29 -11.37 0.69
N LEU A 19 17.79 -12.04 -0.34
CA LEU A 19 17.99 -13.46 -0.61
C LEU A 19 18.50 -13.59 -2.04
N ASP A 20 19.67 -14.23 -2.23
CA ASP A 20 20.32 -14.39 -3.54
C ASP A 20 20.48 -13.09 -4.34
N GLY A 21 20.78 -11.99 -3.63
CA GLY A 21 20.96 -10.67 -4.23
C GLY A 21 19.66 -9.93 -4.57
N VAL A 22 18.50 -10.53 -4.29
CA VAL A 22 17.17 -9.94 -4.54
C VAL A 22 16.53 -9.51 -3.22
N ALA A 23 15.84 -8.36 -3.20
CA ALA A 23 15.14 -7.91 -2.00
C ALA A 23 14.12 -8.96 -1.52
N HIS A 24 14.22 -9.32 -0.24
CA HIS A 24 13.44 -10.40 0.36
C HIS A 24 13.31 -10.19 1.88
N GLY A 25 12.15 -10.44 2.46
CA GLY A 25 11.84 -10.15 3.86
C GLY A 25 11.53 -8.66 4.08
N TYR A 26 11.77 -8.14 5.27
CA TYR A 26 11.43 -6.76 5.59
C TYR A 26 12.46 -5.76 5.03
N GLY A 27 11.97 -4.67 4.45
CA GLY A 27 12.79 -3.59 3.89
C GLY A 27 12.03 -2.28 3.67
N ARG A 28 12.75 -1.28 3.16
CA ARG A 28 12.23 0.01 2.74
C ARG A 28 12.75 0.35 1.34
N MET A 29 11.84 0.61 0.41
CA MET A 29 12.13 1.18 -0.90
C MET A 29 11.74 2.66 -0.90
N SER A 30 12.61 3.52 -1.40
CA SER A 30 12.38 4.96 -1.55
C SER A 30 12.70 5.37 -2.99
N TRP A 31 11.86 6.22 -3.56
CA TRP A 31 11.99 6.74 -4.92
C TRP A 31 12.44 8.22 -4.88
N PRO A 32 13.12 8.71 -5.93
CA PRO A 32 13.60 10.11 -5.99
C PRO A 32 12.51 11.17 -5.86
N ASP A 33 11.29 10.83 -6.25
CA ASP A 33 10.12 11.72 -6.18
C ASP A 33 9.55 11.85 -4.75
N GLY A 34 10.14 11.17 -3.77
CA GLY A 34 9.71 11.17 -2.37
C GLY A 34 8.72 10.07 -2.01
N GLN A 35 8.24 9.28 -2.98
CA GLN A 35 7.47 8.06 -2.69
C GLN A 35 8.33 7.08 -1.89
N TRP A 36 7.70 6.33 -0.98
CA TRP A 36 8.36 5.20 -0.32
C TRP A 36 7.36 4.09 0.04
N PHE A 37 7.90 2.88 0.20
CA PHE A 37 7.22 1.72 0.73
C PHE A 37 8.11 1.08 1.79
N GLN A 38 7.53 0.69 2.91
CA GLN A 38 8.21 -0.04 3.96
C GLN A 38 7.34 -1.23 4.39
N GLY A 39 7.88 -2.43 4.31
CA GLY A 39 7.11 -3.64 4.54
C GLY A 39 7.84 -4.89 4.10
N GLU A 40 7.06 -5.93 3.86
CA GLU A 40 7.52 -7.23 3.41
C GLU A 40 7.77 -7.26 1.89
N PHE A 41 8.85 -7.94 1.50
CA PHE A 41 9.26 -8.15 0.12
C PHE A 41 9.44 -9.64 -0.16
N LEU A 42 8.98 -10.07 -1.34
CA LEU A 42 9.21 -11.40 -1.87
C LEU A 42 9.67 -11.28 -3.32
N GLN A 43 10.84 -11.83 -3.63
CA GLN A 43 11.43 -11.82 -4.98
C GLN A 43 11.47 -10.40 -5.60
N GLY A 44 11.87 -9.41 -4.80
CA GLY A 44 12.04 -8.03 -5.27
C GLY A 44 10.76 -7.20 -5.37
N LYS A 45 9.60 -7.78 -5.06
CA LYS A 45 8.31 -7.08 -5.05
C LYS A 45 7.79 -6.98 -3.62
N SER A 46 7.01 -5.95 -3.33
CA SER A 46 6.26 -5.89 -2.09
C SER A 46 5.19 -6.99 -2.07
N ASP A 47 5.19 -7.77 -1.01
CA ASP A 47 4.33 -8.94 -0.82
C ASP A 47 4.22 -9.23 0.67
N GLY A 48 3.01 -9.15 1.24
CA GLY A 48 2.75 -9.14 2.68
C GLY A 48 2.38 -7.74 3.19
N LEU A 49 2.55 -7.50 4.49
CA LEU A 49 2.14 -6.25 5.13
C LEU A 49 3.13 -5.12 4.86
N GLY A 50 2.59 -3.92 4.65
CA GLY A 50 3.42 -2.74 4.49
C GLY A 50 2.69 -1.41 4.58
N ARG A 51 3.48 -0.36 4.56
CA ARG A 51 3.05 1.03 4.50
C ARG A 51 3.66 1.69 3.26
N ARG A 52 2.81 2.27 2.43
CA ARG A 52 3.18 3.02 1.24
C ARG A 52 2.77 4.47 1.39
N VAL A 53 3.65 5.39 1.05
CA VAL A 53 3.34 6.81 0.93
C VAL A 53 3.77 7.28 -0.45
N TRP A 54 2.84 7.88 -1.18
CA TRP A 54 3.11 8.47 -2.50
C TRP A 54 3.53 9.92 -2.35
N ASN A 55 4.27 10.42 -3.34
CA ASN A 55 4.69 11.83 -3.42
C ASN A 55 3.51 12.83 -3.38
N SER A 56 2.32 12.40 -3.81
CA SER A 56 1.06 13.13 -3.74
C SER A 56 0.49 13.26 -2.33
N GLY A 57 1.09 12.58 -1.34
CA GLY A 57 0.62 12.52 0.05
C GLY A 57 -0.46 11.48 0.30
N HIS A 58 -0.84 10.68 -0.69
CA HIS A 58 -1.62 9.46 -0.43
C HIS A 58 -0.83 8.52 0.47
N GLU A 59 -1.54 7.77 1.30
CA GLU A 59 -0.95 6.77 2.18
C GLU A 59 -1.80 5.49 2.17
N TYR A 60 -1.13 4.35 2.18
CA TYR A 60 -1.74 3.04 2.30
C TYR A 60 -1.03 2.24 3.38
N VAL A 61 -1.80 1.56 4.23
CA VAL A 61 -1.31 0.59 5.21
C VAL A 61 -2.14 -0.66 5.06
N GLY A 62 -1.53 -1.80 4.73
CA GLY A 62 -2.25 -3.04 4.54
C GLY A 62 -1.43 -4.08 3.81
N GLU A 63 -2.11 -5.08 3.28
CA GLU A 63 -1.50 -6.16 2.53
C GLU A 63 -1.21 -5.74 1.08
N GLU A 64 -0.03 -6.08 0.58
CA GLU A 64 0.30 -6.04 -0.83
C GLU A 64 0.56 -7.45 -1.36
N HIS A 65 0.22 -7.70 -2.61
CA HIS A 65 0.57 -8.92 -3.31
C HIS A 65 1.21 -8.55 -4.64
N ARG A 66 2.49 -8.93 -4.83
CA ARG A 66 3.29 -8.63 -6.03
C ARG A 66 3.25 -7.15 -6.46
N GLY A 67 3.24 -6.23 -5.51
CA GLY A 67 3.22 -4.79 -5.76
C GLY A 67 1.84 -4.14 -5.87
N PHE A 68 0.76 -4.89 -5.75
CA PHE A 68 -0.61 -4.37 -5.78
C PHE A 68 -1.24 -4.44 -4.39
N ARG A 69 -2.06 -3.45 -4.01
CA ARG A 69 -2.86 -3.54 -2.78
C ARG A 69 -3.79 -4.74 -2.87
N HIS A 70 -3.83 -5.52 -1.81
CA HIS A 70 -4.59 -6.76 -1.70
C HIS A 70 -5.10 -6.92 -0.27
N GLY A 71 -5.93 -7.93 0.00
CA GLY A 71 -6.36 -8.28 1.36
C GLY A 71 -7.05 -7.10 2.06
N VAL A 72 -6.81 -6.93 3.35
CA VAL A 72 -7.37 -5.81 4.13
C VAL A 72 -6.36 -4.67 4.19
N GLY A 73 -6.86 -3.43 4.03
CA GLY A 73 -6.01 -2.26 4.18
C GLY A 73 -6.76 -0.96 4.44
N ILE A 74 -5.98 0.07 4.68
CA ILE A 74 -6.40 1.43 4.97
C ILE A 74 -5.76 2.35 3.94
N MET A 75 -6.58 3.06 3.18
CA MET A 75 -6.14 4.08 2.24
C MET A 75 -6.54 5.46 2.78
N CYS A 76 -5.58 6.37 2.88
CA CYS A 76 -5.76 7.74 3.30
C CYS A 76 -5.42 8.69 2.15
N TRP A 77 -6.25 9.71 1.95
CA TRP A 77 -6.04 10.75 0.95
C TRP A 77 -5.74 12.09 1.64
N PRO A 78 -4.88 12.96 1.07
CA PRO A 78 -4.60 14.30 1.62
C PRO A 78 -5.85 15.14 1.86
N SER A 79 -6.91 14.89 1.08
CA SER A 79 -8.22 15.52 1.26
C SER A 79 -8.89 15.25 2.62
N GLY A 80 -8.38 14.31 3.43
CA GLY A 80 -8.99 13.83 4.66
C GLY A 80 -9.93 12.64 4.47
N LYS A 81 -10.18 12.21 3.23
CA LYS A 81 -10.89 10.96 2.95
C LYS A 81 -10.08 9.76 3.44
N ARG A 82 -10.78 8.71 3.88
CA ARG A 82 -10.18 7.46 4.35
C ARG A 82 -11.05 6.28 3.97
N TYR A 83 -10.46 5.18 3.55
CA TYR A 83 -11.14 3.92 3.25
C TYR A 83 -10.48 2.83 4.06
N GLU A 84 -11.26 2.07 4.79
CA GLU A 84 -10.87 0.83 5.43
C GLU A 84 -11.68 -0.31 4.81
N GLY A 85 -11.02 -1.36 4.34
CA GLY A 85 -11.74 -2.50 3.80
C GLY A 85 -10.87 -3.37 2.92
N GLU A 86 -11.52 -4.22 2.14
CA GLU A 86 -10.83 -5.17 1.28
C GLU A 86 -10.35 -4.51 -0.02
N PHE A 87 -9.22 -5.02 -0.51
CA PHE A 87 -8.61 -4.68 -1.78
C PHE A 87 -8.32 -5.95 -2.58
N ARG A 88 -8.46 -5.84 -3.90
CA ARG A 88 -8.06 -6.87 -4.85
C ARG A 88 -7.44 -6.22 -6.07
N MET A 89 -6.13 -6.41 -6.24
CA MET A 89 -5.37 -5.89 -7.38
C MET A 89 -5.56 -4.37 -7.52
N ASP A 90 -5.26 -3.63 -6.46
CA ASP A 90 -5.42 -2.18 -6.32
C ASP A 90 -6.86 -1.63 -6.32
N MET A 91 -7.87 -2.48 -6.50
CA MET A 91 -9.27 -2.06 -6.46
C MET A 91 -9.88 -2.32 -5.09
N LYS A 92 -10.68 -1.39 -4.58
CA LYS A 92 -11.58 -1.65 -3.44
C LYS A 92 -12.57 -2.74 -3.85
N GLU A 93 -12.71 -3.72 -2.99
CA GLU A 93 -13.57 -4.89 -3.18
C GLU A 93 -14.20 -5.26 -1.82
N GLY A 94 -15.17 -6.17 -1.80
CA GLY A 94 -15.68 -6.75 -0.56
C GLY A 94 -16.37 -5.73 0.33
N ILE A 95 -16.26 -5.87 1.65
CA ILE A 95 -16.84 -4.91 2.59
C ILE A 95 -15.84 -3.81 2.92
N GLY A 96 -16.33 -2.57 2.97
CA GLY A 96 -15.49 -1.44 3.33
C GLY A 96 -16.25 -0.22 3.84
N LEU A 97 -15.54 0.58 4.62
CA LEU A 97 -15.98 1.82 5.25
C LEU A 97 -15.20 2.99 4.65
N LEU A 98 -15.90 3.91 3.99
CA LEU A 98 -15.35 5.14 3.42
C LEU A 98 -15.77 6.34 4.26
N TRP A 99 -14.83 7.03 4.89
CA TRP A 99 -15.02 8.37 5.44
C TRP A 99 -14.78 9.43 4.37
N SER A 100 -15.72 10.36 4.28
CA SER A 100 -15.56 11.63 3.56
C SER A 100 -14.77 12.63 4.41
N ASN A 101 -14.28 13.69 3.76
CA ASN A 101 -13.63 14.80 4.43
C ASN A 101 -14.56 15.63 5.33
N SER A 102 -15.88 15.48 5.18
CA SER A 102 -16.89 16.18 5.99
C SER A 102 -17.33 15.36 7.21
N GLY A 103 -16.69 14.23 7.51
CA GLY A 103 -17.06 13.33 8.61
C GLY A 103 -18.25 12.40 8.32
N LYS A 104 -18.92 12.53 7.16
CA LYS A 104 -19.88 11.51 6.71
C LYS A 104 -19.14 10.24 6.34
N PHE A 105 -19.78 9.10 6.53
CA PHE A 105 -19.22 7.81 6.13
C PHE A 105 -20.21 7.01 5.29
N TYR A 106 -19.70 5.97 4.64
CA TYR A 106 -20.46 4.93 3.95
C TYR A 106 -19.91 3.59 4.38
N VAL A 107 -20.76 2.70 4.88
CA VAL A 107 -20.42 1.28 5.09
C VAL A 107 -21.19 0.44 4.10
N GLY A 108 -20.52 -0.36 3.28
CA GLY A 108 -21.21 -1.26 2.38
C GLY A 108 -20.27 -2.12 1.54
N SER A 109 -20.82 -2.83 0.56
CA SER A 109 -20.02 -3.59 -0.38
C SER A 109 -19.39 -2.70 -1.46
N TRP A 110 -18.26 -3.16 -1.99
CA TRP A 110 -17.47 -2.54 -3.03
C TRP A 110 -17.16 -3.57 -4.10
N SER A 111 -17.22 -3.16 -5.36
CA SER A 111 -16.69 -3.96 -6.46
C SER A 111 -16.02 -3.07 -7.48
N LYS A 112 -14.79 -3.40 -7.87
CA LYS A 112 -14.00 -2.64 -8.85
C LYS A 112 -13.95 -1.13 -8.57
N ASN A 113 -13.73 -0.75 -7.30
CA ASN A 113 -13.71 0.63 -6.78
C ASN A 113 -15.07 1.35 -6.65
N GLU A 114 -16.16 0.76 -7.10
CA GLU A 114 -17.51 1.34 -7.03
C GLU A 114 -18.25 0.84 -5.80
N GLN A 115 -19.10 1.70 -5.23
CA GLN A 115 -20.05 1.30 -4.20
C GLN A 115 -21.04 0.32 -4.83
N HIS A 116 -21.19 -0.85 -4.21
CA HIS A 116 -22.11 -1.88 -4.66
C HIS A 116 -23.10 -2.20 -3.55
N GLY A 117 -24.38 -2.34 -3.88
CA GLY A 117 -25.42 -2.67 -2.91
C GLY A 117 -25.86 -1.50 -2.01
N PHE A 118 -26.58 -1.82 -0.94
CA PHE A 118 -27.03 -0.85 0.06
C PHE A 118 -25.93 -0.62 1.09
N GLY A 119 -25.66 0.64 1.40
CA GLY A 119 -24.81 1.04 2.52
C GLY A 119 -25.55 1.92 3.52
N LEU A 120 -25.05 1.95 4.75
CA LEU A 120 -25.50 2.80 5.86
C LEU A 120 -24.80 4.16 5.84
#